data_AF-A0A7C0YFV1-F1
#
_entry.id   AF-A0A7C0YFV1-F1
#
_cell.length_a   1.000
_cell.length_b   1.000
_cell.length_c   1.000
_cell.angle_alpha   90.00
_cell.angle_beta   90.00
_cell.angle_gamma   90.00
#
_symmetry.space_group_name_H-M   'P 1'
#
loop_
_entity.id
_entity.type
_entity.pdbx_description
1 polymer ?
#
loop_
_entity_poly.entity_id
_entity_poly.type
_entity_poly.pdbx_seq_one_letter_code
_entity_poly.pdbx_strand_id
1 'polypeptide(L)'
;MSPQTVSEDIQGLLSGISEADILVGIPSFNNAKTIGHVVRAVQAGLARYFPDKKAVLINSDGGSTDGTMEVVQKTAIEDFHSIFVSHQINLMKITTPYHGVPGKGSAFRAVFEIAKNLNVKACAVVDSDLRSITPEWIDLLLRPVIDMGYDYVAPYYLRHKYDGT
;
A
#
# COMPACT_ATOMS: atom_id res chain seq x y z
N MET A 1 10.22 -23.82 9.46
CA MET A 1 9.51 -22.57 9.84
C MET A 1 10.18 -21.43 9.10
N SER A 2 9.46 -20.69 8.28
CA SER A 2 10.01 -19.51 7.61
C SER A 2 10.29 -18.42 8.66
N PRO A 3 11.43 -17.70 8.61
CA PRO A 3 11.70 -16.60 9.53
C PRO A 3 10.56 -15.59 9.48
N GLN A 4 10.06 -15.14 10.64
CA GLN A 4 9.06 -14.08 10.73
C GLN A 4 9.70 -12.78 10.22
N THR A 5 9.14 -12.23 9.14
CA THR A 5 9.64 -11.02 8.45
C THR A 5 9.14 -9.73 9.10
N VAL A 6 8.20 -9.85 10.05
CA VAL A 6 7.43 -8.74 10.65
C VAL A 6 7.77 -8.65 12.14
N SER A 7 8.18 -7.47 12.62
CA SER A 7 8.58 -7.26 14.02
C SER A 7 7.41 -7.45 15.01
N GLU A 8 7.75 -7.76 16.28
CA GLU A 8 6.77 -7.97 17.35
C GLU A 8 5.87 -6.75 17.59
N ASP A 9 6.43 -5.53 17.52
CA ASP A 9 5.66 -4.27 17.64
C ASP A 9 4.52 -4.18 16.61
N ILE A 10 4.74 -4.78 15.45
CA ILE A 10 3.82 -4.73 14.32
C ILE A 10 2.82 -5.86 14.41
N GLN A 11 3.21 -7.00 14.96
CA GLN A 11 2.23 -7.99 15.40
C GLN A 11 1.30 -7.39 16.46
N GLY A 12 1.81 -6.56 17.37
CA GLY A 12 0.99 -5.80 18.34
C GLY A 12 -0.02 -4.88 17.65
N LEU A 13 0.42 -4.06 16.70
CA LEU A 13 -0.46 -3.17 15.94
C LEU A 13 -1.49 -3.95 15.10
N LEU A 14 -1.07 -5.04 14.47
CA LEU A 14 -1.93 -5.92 13.66
C LEU A 14 -2.90 -6.74 14.51
N SER A 15 -2.58 -7.05 15.76
CA SER A 15 -3.47 -7.82 16.66
C SER A 15 -4.77 -7.07 17.00
N GLY A 16 -4.77 -5.74 16.88
CA GLY A 16 -5.97 -4.91 16.98
C GLY A 16 -6.85 -4.94 15.72
N ILE A 17 -6.39 -5.54 14.63
CA ILE A 17 -7.08 -5.63 13.35
C ILE A 17 -7.47 -7.10 13.13
N SER A 18 -8.75 -7.42 13.35
CA SER A 18 -9.21 -8.81 13.14
C SER A 18 -9.30 -9.19 11.67
N GLU A 19 -9.72 -8.25 10.81
CA GLU A 19 -9.92 -8.45 9.37
C GLU A 19 -9.89 -7.11 8.61
N ALA A 20 -9.51 -7.15 7.34
CA ALA A 20 -9.68 -6.04 6.40
C ALA A 20 -10.18 -6.56 5.04
N ASP A 21 -10.86 -5.73 4.25
CA ASP A 21 -11.28 -6.10 2.90
C ASP A 21 -10.13 -5.94 1.90
N ILE A 22 -9.38 -4.84 2.03
CA ILE A 22 -8.35 -4.42 1.09
C ILE A 22 -7.03 -4.15 1.82
N LEU A 23 -5.93 -4.59 1.24
CA LEU A 23 -4.59 -4.12 1.60
C LEU A 23 -3.91 -3.49 0.39
N VAL A 24 -3.26 -2.33 0.59
CA VAL A 24 -2.33 -1.76 -0.39
C VAL A 24 -0.94 -1.67 0.24
N GLY A 25 0.03 -2.35 -0.36
CA GLY A 25 1.43 -2.33 0.03
C GLY A 25 2.25 -1.34 -0.80
N ILE A 26 3.14 -0.59 -0.15
CA ILE A 26 4.10 0.30 -0.78
C ILE A 26 5.52 -0.07 -0.30
N PRO A 27 6.29 -0.84 -1.07
CA PRO A 27 7.71 -1.07 -0.82
C PRO A 27 8.53 0.22 -0.94
N SER A 28 9.43 0.50 0.01
CA SER A 28 10.30 1.68 -0.04
C SER A 28 11.72 1.44 0.45
N PHE A 29 12.65 2.24 -0.08
CA PHE A 29 14.02 2.39 0.41
C PHE A 29 14.60 3.73 -0.07
N ASN A 30 14.67 4.71 0.82
CA ASN A 30 15.10 6.08 0.56
C ASN A 30 14.29 6.80 -0.53
N ASN A 31 12.97 6.83 -0.35
CA ASN A 31 11.99 7.41 -1.28
C ASN A 31 11.29 8.66 -0.71
N ALA A 32 11.88 9.39 0.24
CA ALA A 32 11.21 10.52 0.92
C ALA A 32 10.68 11.59 -0.04
N LYS A 33 11.36 11.77 -1.19
CA LYS A 33 10.99 12.77 -2.21
C LYS A 33 9.78 12.38 -3.07
N THR A 34 9.45 11.09 -3.17
CA THR A 34 8.40 10.60 -4.11
C THR A 34 7.23 9.94 -3.39
N ILE A 35 7.48 9.23 -2.28
CA ILE A 35 6.49 8.35 -1.66
C ILE A 35 5.22 9.10 -1.21
N GLY A 36 5.33 10.36 -0.81
CA GLY A 36 4.17 11.16 -0.41
C GLY A 36 3.13 11.31 -1.53
N HIS A 37 3.55 11.41 -2.79
CA HIS A 37 2.62 11.45 -3.92
C HIS A 37 1.89 10.11 -4.11
N VAL A 38 2.63 9.00 -4.02
CA VAL A 38 2.07 7.65 -4.10
C VAL A 38 1.05 7.39 -2.99
N VAL A 39 1.40 7.72 -1.75
CA VAL A 39 0.49 7.60 -0.60
C VAL A 39 -0.79 8.40 -0.82
N ARG A 40 -0.69 9.67 -1.26
CA ARG A 40 -1.89 10.47 -1.56
C ARG A 40 -2.77 9.85 -2.64
N ALA A 41 -2.19 9.36 -3.73
CA ALA A 41 -2.94 8.71 -4.80
C ALA A 41 -3.65 7.44 -4.31
N VAL A 42 -2.97 6.62 -3.51
CA VAL A 42 -3.56 5.42 -2.91
C VAL A 42 -4.72 5.77 -1.98
N GLN A 43 -4.51 6.71 -1.04
CA GLN A 43 -5.54 7.12 -0.09
C GLN A 43 -6.77 7.69 -0.81
N ALA A 44 -6.56 8.57 -1.80
CA ALA A 44 -7.65 9.15 -2.59
C ALA A 44 -8.39 8.09 -3.43
N GLY A 45 -7.68 7.11 -3.99
CA GLY A 45 -8.27 6.00 -4.73
C GLY A 45 -9.15 5.11 -3.84
N LEU A 46 -8.64 4.73 -2.67
CA LEU A 46 -9.40 3.96 -1.68
C LEU A 46 -10.67 4.72 -1.24
N ALA A 47 -10.54 6.01 -0.91
CA ALA A 47 -11.66 6.83 -0.47
C ALA A 47 -12.73 7.00 -1.57
N ARG A 48 -12.30 7.16 -2.83
CA ARG A 48 -13.22 7.40 -3.96
C ARG A 48 -13.92 6.13 -4.44
N TYR A 49 -13.18 5.02 -4.55
CA TYR A 49 -13.66 3.83 -5.24
C TYR A 49 -14.07 2.69 -4.30
N PHE A 50 -13.62 2.72 -3.05
CA PHE A 50 -13.89 1.70 -2.04
C PHE A 50 -14.29 2.29 -0.68
N PRO A 51 -15.21 3.30 -0.62
CA PRO A 51 -15.55 4.00 0.62
C PRO A 51 -16.12 3.08 1.72
N ASP A 52 -16.81 2.00 1.34
CA ASP A 52 -17.46 1.06 2.25
C ASP A 52 -16.56 -0.12 2.65
N LYS A 53 -15.30 -0.16 2.21
CA LYS A 53 -14.37 -1.27 2.47
C LYS A 53 -13.43 -0.91 3.61
N LYS A 54 -13.16 -1.88 4.49
CA LYS A 54 -12.07 -1.76 5.49
C LYS A 54 -10.73 -1.88 4.75
N ALA A 55 -9.98 -0.78 4.68
CA ALA A 55 -8.72 -0.75 3.93
C ALA A 55 -7.51 -0.56 4.85
N VAL A 56 -6.40 -1.21 4.52
CA VAL A 56 -5.12 -1.05 5.19
C VAL A 56 -4.06 -0.65 4.18
N LEU A 57 -3.39 0.48 4.43
CA LEU A 57 -2.21 0.92 3.70
C LEU A 57 -0.96 0.55 4.50
N ILE A 58 -0.06 -0.22 3.91
CA ILE A 58 1.21 -0.61 4.53
C ILE A 58 2.37 -0.07 3.72
N ASN A 59 3.23 0.70 4.36
CA ASN A 59 4.57 0.98 3.83
C ASN A 59 5.55 -0.06 4.38
N SER A 60 6.08 -0.90 3.48
CA SER A 60 7.11 -1.89 3.79
C SER A 60 8.47 -1.29 3.47
N ASP A 61 9.11 -0.73 4.49
CA ASP A 61 10.34 0.04 4.38
C ASP A 61 11.58 -0.83 4.60
N GLY A 62 12.59 -0.65 3.74
CA GLY A 62 13.84 -1.40 3.76
C GLY A 62 14.94 -0.84 4.66
N GLY A 63 14.60 0.01 5.64
CA GLY A 63 15.56 0.68 6.50
C GLY A 63 16.03 2.02 5.93
N SER A 64 15.08 2.83 5.45
CA SER A 64 15.32 4.18 4.96
C SER A 64 15.88 5.08 6.05
N THR A 65 16.79 5.98 5.68
CA THR A 65 17.41 6.97 6.58
C THR A 65 17.15 8.41 6.14
N ASP A 66 16.40 8.60 5.05
CA ASP A 66 16.17 9.88 4.39
C ASP A 66 14.86 10.59 4.81
N GLY A 67 14.13 10.05 5.78
CA GLY A 67 12.83 10.56 6.20
C GLY A 67 11.61 9.91 5.53
N THR A 68 11.79 8.81 4.78
CA THR A 68 10.70 8.13 4.04
C THR A 68 9.52 7.77 4.96
N MET A 69 9.79 7.16 6.11
CA MET A 69 8.75 6.73 7.05
C MET A 69 7.95 7.91 7.61
N GLU A 70 8.64 9.01 7.94
CA GLU A 70 8.04 10.25 8.43
C GLU A 70 7.16 10.90 7.37
N VAL A 71 7.57 10.88 6.10
CA VAL A 71 6.74 11.37 4.98
C VAL A 71 5.47 10.54 4.86
N VAL A 72 5.56 9.21 4.95
CA VAL A 72 4.39 8.32 4.94
C VAL A 72 3.46 8.67 6.10
N GLN A 73 3.97 8.81 7.32
CA GLN A 73 3.18 9.14 8.51
C GLN A 73 2.51 10.52 8.43
N LYS A 74 3.21 11.54 7.95
CA LYS A 74 2.68 12.91 7.81
C LYS A 74 1.75 13.10 6.63
N THR A 75 1.80 12.21 5.64
CA THR A 75 0.90 12.30 4.48
C THR A 75 -0.53 11.98 4.92
N ALA A 76 -1.38 13.01 4.89
CA ALA A 76 -2.81 12.93 5.13
C ALA A 76 -3.57 13.48 3.90
N ILE A 77 -4.84 13.08 3.79
CA ILE A 77 -5.78 13.71 2.87
C ILE A 77 -6.25 15.02 3.54
N GLU A 78 -5.44 16.07 3.51
CA GLU A 78 -5.91 17.41 3.91
C GLU A 78 -6.56 18.15 2.72
N ASP A 79 -6.04 17.91 1.50
CA ASP A 79 -6.35 18.72 0.31
C ASP A 79 -7.58 18.29 -0.50
N PHE A 80 -8.22 17.15 -0.22
CA PHE A 80 -9.41 16.70 -0.94
C PHE A 80 -10.74 17.07 -0.25
N HIS A 81 -10.69 17.92 0.78
CA HIS A 81 -11.89 18.42 1.48
C HIS A 81 -12.89 19.16 0.57
N SER A 82 -12.46 19.64 -0.59
CA SER A 82 -13.35 20.25 -1.59
C SER A 82 -14.14 19.24 -2.44
N ILE A 83 -13.81 17.93 -2.36
CA ILE A 83 -14.44 16.88 -3.19
C ILE A 83 -15.19 15.83 -2.37
N PHE A 84 -14.87 15.61 -1.10
CA PHE A 84 -15.53 14.58 -0.27
C PHE A 84 -16.15 15.17 1.00
N VAL A 85 -17.40 15.63 0.89
CA VAL A 85 -18.26 15.86 2.05
C VAL A 85 -18.59 14.51 2.68
N SER A 86 -18.19 14.35 3.95
CA SER A 86 -18.74 13.43 4.94
C SER A 86 -18.59 11.91 4.75
N HIS A 87 -17.39 11.37 4.50
CA HIS A 87 -17.11 9.95 4.81
C HIS A 87 -15.88 9.85 5.71
N GLN A 88 -16.07 9.36 6.95
CA GLN A 88 -14.96 8.89 7.78
C GLN A 88 -14.36 7.67 7.07
N ILE A 89 -13.21 7.87 6.42
CA ILE A 89 -12.53 6.79 5.70
C ILE A 89 -12.09 5.74 6.71
N ASN A 90 -12.51 4.48 6.52
CA ASN A 90 -12.06 3.35 7.33
C ASN A 90 -10.70 2.83 6.84
N LEU A 91 -9.70 3.72 6.86
CA LEU A 91 -8.34 3.45 6.38
C LEU A 91 -7.37 3.48 7.56
N MET A 92 -6.67 2.36 7.76
CA MET A 92 -5.53 2.31 8.66
C MET A 92 -4.22 2.42 7.89
N LYS A 93 -3.27 3.22 8.40
CA LYS A 93 -1.93 3.39 7.81
C LYS A 93 -0.88 2.81 8.75
N ILE A 94 -0.07 1.89 8.24
CA ILE A 94 0.99 1.21 8.99
C ILE A 94 2.32 1.44 8.26
N THR A 95 3.37 1.75 9.03
CA THR A 95 4.73 1.92 8.50
C THR A 95 5.64 0.96 9.22
N THR A 96 6.32 0.09 8.47
CA THR A 96 7.08 -1.04 9.02
C THR A 96 8.46 -1.15 8.39
N PRO A 97 9.56 -1.15 9.16
CA PRO A 97 10.80 -1.70 8.67
C PRO A 97 10.63 -3.22 8.53
N TYR A 98 10.75 -3.76 7.31
CA TYR A 98 10.71 -5.21 7.13
C TYR A 98 12.04 -5.83 7.58
N HIS A 99 11.99 -7.01 8.19
CA HIS A 99 13.17 -7.73 8.66
C HIS A 99 13.51 -8.87 7.69
N GLY A 100 14.72 -8.91 7.15
CA GLY A 100 15.15 -9.97 6.23
C GLY A 100 16.28 -9.53 5.31
N VAL A 101 16.56 -10.33 4.27
CA VAL A 101 17.55 -9.98 3.24
C VAL A 101 17.10 -8.68 2.55
N PRO A 102 17.93 -7.63 2.47
CA PRO A 102 17.57 -6.39 1.79
C PRO A 102 17.17 -6.66 0.33
N GLY A 103 16.02 -6.14 -0.09
CA GLY A 103 15.57 -6.22 -1.48
C GLY A 103 14.06 -6.20 -1.63
N LYS A 104 13.58 -5.87 -2.83
CA LYS A 104 12.15 -5.77 -3.16
C LYS A 104 11.38 -7.06 -2.82
N GLY A 105 11.98 -8.23 -3.03
CA GLY A 105 11.34 -9.52 -2.71
C GLY A 105 10.93 -9.66 -1.24
N SER A 106 11.77 -9.18 -0.30
CA SER A 106 11.47 -9.21 1.13
C SER A 106 10.35 -8.24 1.50
N ALA A 107 10.31 -7.07 0.87
CA ALA A 107 9.22 -6.12 1.05
C ALA A 107 7.88 -6.68 0.57
N PHE A 108 7.84 -7.29 -0.62
CA PHE A 108 6.64 -7.96 -1.14
C PHE A 108 6.21 -9.10 -0.21
N ARG A 109 7.16 -9.91 0.26
CA ARG A 109 6.88 -10.99 1.20
C ARG A 109 6.25 -10.48 2.49
N ALA A 110 6.77 -9.40 3.08
CA ALA A 110 6.19 -8.80 4.27
C ALA A 110 4.75 -8.32 4.02
N VAL A 111 4.50 -7.65 2.89
CA VAL A 111 3.16 -7.21 2.49
C VAL A 111 2.19 -8.40 2.38
N PHE A 112 2.59 -9.47 1.70
CA PHE A 112 1.72 -10.65 1.52
C PHE A 112 1.52 -11.47 2.79
N GLU A 113 2.53 -11.56 3.66
CA GLU A 113 2.38 -12.17 4.99
C GLU A 113 1.34 -11.42 5.82
N ILE A 114 1.36 -10.08 5.79
CA ILE A 114 0.37 -9.27 6.51
C ILE A 114 -1.02 -9.40 5.86
N ALA A 115 -1.11 -9.35 4.53
CA ALA A 115 -2.36 -9.55 3.80
C ALA A 115 -3.02 -10.89 4.16
N LYS A 116 -2.22 -11.96 4.23
CA LYS A 116 -2.67 -13.28 4.66
C LYS A 116 -3.14 -13.28 6.13
N ASN A 117 -2.38 -12.67 7.03
CA ASN A 117 -2.71 -12.63 8.46
C ASN A 117 -4.00 -11.85 8.74
N LEU A 118 -4.26 -10.79 7.96
CA LEU A 118 -5.49 -9.98 8.05
C LEU A 118 -6.66 -10.57 7.24
N ASN A 119 -6.47 -11.73 6.58
CA ASN A 119 -7.46 -12.39 5.75
C ASN A 119 -8.11 -11.45 4.71
N VAL A 120 -7.29 -10.65 4.01
CA VAL A 120 -7.82 -9.66 3.06
C VAL A 120 -8.38 -10.30 1.80
N LYS A 121 -9.42 -9.68 1.23
CA LYS A 121 -10.07 -10.15 0.00
C LYS A 121 -9.32 -9.73 -1.25
N ALA A 122 -8.67 -8.57 -1.22
CA ALA A 122 -7.84 -8.07 -2.30
C ALA A 122 -6.57 -7.41 -1.77
N CYS A 123 -5.46 -7.62 -2.47
CA CYS A 123 -4.16 -7.01 -2.15
C CYS A 123 -3.57 -6.39 -3.42
N ALA A 124 -3.18 -5.13 -3.35
CA ALA A 124 -2.42 -4.45 -4.40
C ALA A 124 -1.06 -4.02 -3.87
N VAL A 125 -0.05 -4.00 -4.74
CA VAL A 125 1.28 -3.47 -4.42
C VAL A 125 1.65 -2.44 -5.47
N VAL A 126 2.07 -1.25 -5.04
CA VAL A 126 2.52 -0.15 -5.92
C VAL A 126 3.91 0.32 -5.50
N ASP A 127 4.76 0.66 -6.45
CA ASP A 127 6.10 1.18 -6.17
C ASP A 127 6.05 2.59 -5.53
N SER A 128 7.02 2.91 -4.68
CA SER A 128 7.11 4.18 -3.92
C SER A 128 7.63 5.38 -4.72
N ASP A 129 8.02 5.19 -5.97
CA ASP A 129 8.60 6.23 -6.85
C ASP A 129 7.80 6.50 -8.13
N LEU A 130 6.56 5.98 -8.19
CA LEU A 130 5.64 6.24 -9.30
C LEU A 130 5.31 7.74 -9.39
N ARG A 131 5.64 8.35 -10.53
CA ARG A 131 5.39 9.78 -10.81
C ARG A 131 4.03 10.06 -11.43
N SER A 132 3.45 9.07 -12.10
CA SER A 132 2.21 9.20 -12.88
C SER A 132 1.04 8.44 -12.26
N ILE A 133 1.20 7.95 -11.02
CA ILE A 133 0.12 7.24 -10.34
C ILE A 133 -1.05 8.19 -10.13
N THR A 134 -2.25 7.72 -10.47
CA THR A 134 -3.49 8.45 -10.20
C THR A 134 -4.39 7.60 -9.31
N PRO A 135 -5.38 8.20 -8.61
CA PRO A 135 -6.35 7.46 -7.82
C PRO A 135 -7.07 6.34 -8.59
N GLU A 136 -7.32 6.54 -9.89
CA GLU A 136 -7.96 5.57 -10.79
C GLU A 136 -7.20 4.24 -10.86
N TRP A 137 -5.88 4.24 -10.66
CA TRP A 137 -5.08 3.01 -10.69
C TRP A 137 -5.50 2.05 -9.57
N ILE A 138 -5.92 2.58 -8.42
CA ILE A 138 -6.39 1.78 -7.29
C ILE A 138 -7.67 1.04 -7.65
N ASP A 139 -8.56 1.68 -8.39
CA ASP A 139 -9.78 1.05 -8.91
C ASP A 139 -9.46 -0.09 -9.87
N LEU A 140 -8.61 0.19 -10.87
CA LEU A 140 -8.25 -0.76 -11.92
C LEU A 140 -7.49 -1.98 -11.37
N LEU A 141 -6.67 -1.80 -10.32
CA LEU A 141 -5.94 -2.90 -9.70
C LEU A 141 -6.82 -3.75 -8.78
N LEU A 142 -7.72 -3.13 -8.01
CA LEU A 142 -8.46 -3.83 -6.95
C LEU A 142 -9.84 -4.31 -7.38
N ARG A 143 -10.57 -3.55 -8.21
CA ARG A 143 -11.96 -3.87 -8.57
C ARG A 143 -12.12 -5.24 -9.24
N PRO A 144 -11.24 -5.66 -10.17
CA PRO A 144 -11.35 -6.99 -10.77
C PRO A 144 -11.25 -8.11 -9.74
N VAL A 145 -10.40 -7.94 -8.73
CA VAL A 145 -10.20 -8.93 -7.68
C VAL A 145 -11.37 -8.93 -6.69
N ILE A 146 -11.75 -7.75 -6.19
CA ILE A 146 -12.71 -7.64 -5.10
C ILE A 146 -14.17 -7.84 -5.53
N ASP A 147 -14.55 -7.41 -6.74
CA ASP A 147 -15.95 -7.38 -7.19
C ASP A 147 -16.22 -8.32 -8.38
N MET A 148 -15.20 -8.69 -9.17
CA MET A 148 -15.38 -9.42 -10.43
C MET A 148 -14.82 -10.86 -10.40
N GLY A 149 -14.22 -11.29 -9.29
CA GLY A 149 -13.78 -12.67 -9.07
C GLY A 149 -12.50 -13.07 -9.84
N TYR A 150 -11.64 -12.11 -10.21
CA TYR A 150 -10.34 -12.41 -10.79
C TYR A 150 -9.29 -12.67 -9.70
N ASP A 151 -8.40 -13.64 -9.93
CA ASP A 151 -7.35 -13.96 -8.97
C ASP A 151 -6.12 -13.05 -9.07
N TYR A 152 -5.89 -12.44 -10.24
CA TYR A 152 -4.68 -11.67 -10.51
C TYR A 152 -4.88 -10.56 -11.54
N VAL A 153 -4.30 -9.39 -11.25
CA VAL A 153 -4.25 -8.23 -12.14
C VAL A 153 -2.80 -7.77 -12.25
N ALA A 154 -2.33 -7.58 -13.48
CA ALA A 154 -1.04 -6.96 -13.76
C ALA A 154 -1.24 -5.78 -14.71
N PRO A 155 -0.71 -4.59 -14.37
CA PRO A 155 -0.81 -3.43 -15.25
C PRO A 155 0.10 -3.61 -16.47
N TYR A 156 -0.38 -3.16 -17.62
CA TYR A 156 0.42 -3.08 -18.86
C TYR A 156 0.71 -1.61 -19.17
N TYR A 157 2.00 -1.27 -19.26
CA TYR A 157 2.44 0.09 -19.55
C TYR A 157 3.08 0.15 -20.94
N LEU A 158 2.76 1.20 -21.70
CA LEU A 158 3.52 1.53 -22.90
C LEU A 158 4.94 1.93 -22.47
N ARG A 159 5.91 1.18 -22.97
CA ARG A 159 7.32 1.44 -22.74
C ARG A 159 8.00 1.87 -24.03
N HIS A 160 9.01 2.72 -23.87
CA HIS A 160 9.90 3.00 -24.98
C HIS A 160 10.69 1.73 -25.34
N LYS A 161 11.03 1.55 -26.63
CA LYS A 161 11.77 0.37 -27.12
C LYS A 161 13.15 0.11 -26.50
N TYR A 162 13.67 1.04 -25.71
CA TYR A 162 14.95 0.93 -25.00
C TYR A 162 14.79 0.87 -23.48
N ASP A 163 13.56 0.71 -22.99
CA ASP A 163 13.25 0.62 -21.56
C ASP A 163 13.09 -0.86 -21.17
N GLY A 164 14.13 -1.42 -20.54
CA GLY A 164 14.20 -2.81 -20.08
C GLY A 164 14.32 -2.87 -18.56
N THR A 165 13.18 -2.77 -17.88
CA THR A 165 13.05 -2.98 -16.42
C THR A 165 12.26 -4.23 -16.10
#